data_AF-A0A7S0FIY6-F1
#
_entry.id   AF-A0A7S0FIY6-F1
#
_cell.length_a   1.000
_cell.length_b   1.000
_cell.length_c   1.000
_cell.angle_alpha   90.00
_cell.angle_beta   90.00
_cell.angle_gamma   90.00
#
_symmetry.space_group_name_H-M   'P 1'
#
loop_
_entity.id
_entity.type
_entity.pdbx_description
1 polymer ?
#
loop_
_entity_poly.entity_id
_entity_poly.type
_entity_poly.pdbx_seq_one_letter_code
_entity_poly.pdbx_strand_id
1 'polypeptide(L)'
;WTSLDPLRWARLPVDQGSPYESYGTCTSEGIASKVLVSLTLCVNIAALIFAMVEAWQARNISTEYSESKYIGIALFGWIEIMIVGVPLLFLLQGAPQAQFFLLSALLFAICISVLGLLFVPKILHMM
;
A
#
# COMPACT_ATOMS: atom_id res chain seq x y z
N TRP A 1 -6.38 -10.53 14.35
CA TRP A 1 -7.61 -10.65 13.54
C TRP A 1 -7.76 -12.04 12.95
N THR A 2 -6.72 -12.60 12.31
CA THR A 2 -6.68 -13.98 11.81
C THR A 2 -7.17 -15.07 12.77
N SER A 3 -6.89 -14.96 14.08
CA SER A 3 -7.40 -15.93 15.07
C SER A 3 -8.88 -15.75 15.45
N LEU A 4 -9.42 -14.54 15.35
CA LEU A 4 -10.80 -14.21 15.73
C LEU A 4 -11.76 -14.39 14.55
N ASP A 5 -11.31 -14.00 13.35
CA ASP A 5 -12.09 -14.01 12.12
C ASP A 5 -11.14 -14.30 10.93
N PRO A 6 -10.83 -15.59 10.69
CA PRO A 6 -9.90 -15.99 9.65
C PRO A 6 -10.49 -15.77 8.26
N LEU A 7 -9.65 -15.35 7.31
CA LEU A 7 -10.06 -15.33 5.91
C LEU A 7 -10.30 -16.75 5.42
N ARG A 8 -11.43 -16.97 4.74
CA ARG A 8 -11.81 -18.25 4.15
C ARG A 8 -11.89 -18.11 2.64
N TRP A 9 -11.51 -19.17 1.95
CA TRP A 9 -11.66 -19.24 0.50
C TRP A 9 -13.14 -19.27 0.13
N ALA A 10 -13.54 -18.42 -0.80
CA ALA A 10 -14.88 -18.33 -1.36
C ALA A 10 -14.80 -18.20 -2.89
N ARG A 11 -15.76 -18.79 -3.59
CA ARG A 11 -15.89 -18.71 -5.05
C ARG A 11 -17.02 -17.75 -5.39
N LEU A 12 -16.72 -16.69 -6.14
CA LEU A 12 -17.69 -15.69 -6.56
C LEU A 12 -17.87 -15.74 -8.08
N PRO A 13 -19.11 -15.68 -8.60
CA PRO A 13 -19.34 -15.56 -10.03
C PRO A 13 -18.87 -14.19 -10.55
N VAL A 14 -18.35 -14.15 -11.78
CA VAL A 14 -17.93 -12.89 -12.44
C VAL A 14 -19.17 -12.06 -12.81
N ASP A 15 -20.21 -12.73 -13.28
CA ASP A 15 -21.51 -12.13 -13.60
C ASP A 15 -22.62 -12.89 -12.86
N GLN A 16 -23.58 -12.17 -12.27
CA GLN A 16 -24.71 -12.77 -11.55
C GLN A 16 -25.60 -13.61 -12.47
N GLY A 17 -25.57 -13.33 -13.79
CA GLY A 17 -26.33 -14.08 -14.80
C GLY A 17 -25.67 -15.37 -15.29
N SER A 18 -24.38 -15.62 -15.01
CA SER A 18 -23.65 -16.78 -15.54
C SER A 18 -22.82 -17.47 -14.46
N PRO A 19 -23.22 -18.68 -13.99
CA PRO A 19 -22.47 -19.41 -12.97
C PRO A 19 -21.18 -20.05 -13.51
N TYR A 20 -20.97 -20.03 -14.83
CA TYR A 20 -19.86 -20.72 -15.49
C TYR A 20 -18.53 -19.95 -15.39
N GLU A 21 -18.59 -18.63 -15.27
CA GLU A 21 -17.42 -17.78 -15.05
C GLU A 21 -17.35 -17.32 -13.61
N SER A 22 -16.25 -17.63 -12.93
CA SER A 22 -16.10 -17.39 -11.50
C SER A 22 -14.63 -17.22 -11.13
N TYR A 23 -14.35 -16.51 -10.05
CA TYR A 23 -13.02 -16.40 -9.48
C TYR A 23 -13.00 -16.79 -8.01
N GLY A 24 -11.84 -17.23 -7.53
CA GLY A 24 -11.61 -17.51 -6.11
C GLY A 24 -11.11 -16.26 -5.40
N THR A 25 -11.61 -16.02 -4.19
CA THR A 25 -11.13 -14.96 -3.30
C THR A 25 -11.05 -15.45 -1.86
N CYS A 26 -10.30 -14.75 -1.02
CA CYS A 26 -10.28 -14.97 0.42
C CYS A 26 -11.04 -13.83 1.07
N THR A 27 -12.16 -14.13 1.72
CA THR A 27 -13.03 -13.15 2.37
C THR A 27 -13.28 -13.51 3.82
N SER A 28 -13.62 -12.51 4.62
CA SER A 28 -13.99 -12.62 6.02
C SER A 28 -15.26 -11.81 6.23
N GLU A 29 -16.31 -12.45 6.74
CA GLU A 29 -17.64 -11.86 6.83
C GLU A 29 -17.96 -11.28 8.21
N GLY A 30 -17.16 -11.62 9.23
CA GLY A 30 -17.43 -11.20 10.59
C GLY A 30 -17.21 -9.70 10.81
N ILE A 31 -17.92 -9.15 11.78
CA ILE A 31 -17.81 -7.73 12.18
C ILE A 31 -16.39 -7.46 12.73
N ALA A 32 -15.79 -8.46 13.39
CA ALA A 32 -14.48 -8.35 14.00
C ALA A 32 -13.37 -8.06 12.96
N SER A 33 -13.37 -8.73 11.79
CA SER A 33 -12.38 -8.44 10.75
C SER A 33 -12.51 -7.02 10.21
N LYS A 34 -13.73 -6.55 9.92
CA LYS A 34 -13.99 -5.19 9.43
C LYS A 34 -13.47 -4.13 10.40
N VAL A 35 -13.77 -4.28 11.69
CA VAL A 35 -13.31 -3.35 12.74
C VAL A 35 -11.78 -3.37 12.86
N LEU A 36 -11.16 -4.55 12.89
CA LEU A 36 -9.70 -4.68 13.05
C LEU A 36 -8.92 -4.20 11.81
N VAL A 37 -9.42 -4.43 10.60
CA VAL A 37 -8.84 -3.88 9.37
C VAL A 37 -8.93 -2.36 9.38
N SER A 38 -10.09 -1.80 9.76
CA SER A 38 -10.28 -0.36 9.87
C SER A 38 -9.30 0.26 10.88
N LEU A 39 -9.18 -0.33 12.08
CA LEU A 39 -8.22 0.13 13.09
C LEU A 39 -6.77 0.03 12.60
N THR A 40 -6.42 -1.06 11.93
CA THR A 40 -5.08 -1.25 11.35
C THR A 40 -4.78 -0.18 10.30
N LEU A 41 -5.75 0.13 9.43
CA LEU A 41 -5.62 1.19 8.44
C LEU A 41 -5.41 2.55 9.12
N CYS A 42 -6.21 2.88 10.14
CA CYS A 42 -6.07 4.12 10.90
C CYS A 42 -4.69 4.27 11.54
N VAL A 43 -4.18 3.21 12.18
CA VAL A 43 -2.84 3.22 12.80
C VAL A 43 -1.74 3.43 11.76
N ASN A 44 -1.82 2.77 10.61
CA ASN A 44 -0.82 2.92 9.55
C ASN A 44 -0.87 4.32 8.91
N ILE A 45 -2.06 4.90 8.70
CA ILE A 45 -2.19 6.28 8.21
C ILE A 45 -1.61 7.26 9.23
N ALA A 46 -1.91 7.09 10.52
CA ALA A 46 -1.36 7.92 11.58
C ALA A 46 0.17 7.83 11.64
N ALA A 47 0.73 6.62 11.54
CA ALA A 47 2.18 6.41 11.49
C ALA A 47 2.81 7.07 10.25
N LEU A 48 2.16 6.99 9.09
CA LEU A 48 2.62 7.63 7.86
C LEU A 48 2.66 9.15 8.00
N ILE A 49 1.60 9.76 8.52
CA ILE A 49 1.52 11.20 8.78
C ILE A 49 2.61 11.61 9.77
N PHE A 50 2.77 10.85 10.85
CA PHE A 50 3.81 11.12 11.85
C PHE A 50 5.21 11.08 11.23
N ALA A 51 5.52 10.05 10.43
CA ALA A 51 6.79 9.94 9.71
C ALA A 51 7.04 11.11 8.76
N MET A 52 6.00 11.63 8.09
CA MET A 52 6.13 12.82 7.26
C MET A 52 6.40 14.09 8.06
N VAL A 53 5.77 14.26 9.22
CA VAL A 53 6.01 15.41 10.11
C VAL A 53 7.46 15.40 10.57
N GLU A 54 7.97 14.25 11.01
CA GLU A 54 9.36 14.05 11.39
C GLU A 54 10.31 14.34 10.21
N ALA A 55 10.03 13.79 9.02
CA ALA A 55 10.84 14.04 7.83
C ALA A 55 10.85 15.52 7.42
N TRP A 56 9.74 16.23 7.59
CA TRP A 56 9.64 17.67 7.32
C TRP A 56 10.45 18.50 8.32
N GLN A 57 10.39 18.17 9.60
CA GLN A 57 11.18 18.84 10.63
C GLN A 57 12.69 18.59 10.43
N ALA A 58 13.06 17.36 10.09
CA ALA A 58 14.44 16.95 9.87
C ALA A 58 15.06 17.48 8.56
N ARG A 59 14.27 18.06 7.64
CA ARG A 59 14.75 18.45 6.30
C ARG A 59 15.89 19.47 6.29
N ASN A 60 15.99 20.30 7.34
CA ASN A 60 16.99 21.36 7.47
C ASN A 60 18.19 20.94 8.32
N ILE A 61 18.17 19.73 8.89
CA ILE A 61 19.29 19.22 9.68
C ILE A 61 20.33 18.70 8.69
N SER A 62 21.45 19.42 8.56
CA SER A 62 22.57 19.01 7.72
C SER A 62 23.38 17.92 8.42
N THR A 63 22.99 16.66 8.21
CA THR A 63 23.83 15.50 8.51
C THR A 63 24.70 15.17 7.30
N GLU A 64 25.87 14.55 7.52
CA GLU A 64 26.80 14.07 6.47
C GLU A 64 26.07 13.21 5.41
N TYR A 65 24.99 12.55 5.82
CA TYR A 65 24.03 11.86 4.96
C TYR A 65 22.64 12.47 5.15
N SER A 66 22.15 13.26 4.17
CA SER A 66 20.80 13.86 4.18
C SER A 66 19.70 12.83 3.89
N GLU A 67 19.68 11.71 4.61
CA GLU A 67 18.80 10.56 4.39
C GLU A 67 17.32 10.93 4.58
N SER A 68 17.03 11.76 5.58
CA SER A 68 15.67 12.21 5.92
C SER A 68 14.99 12.93 4.76
N LYS A 69 15.75 13.63 3.90
CA LYS A 69 15.22 14.30 2.71
C LYS A 69 14.70 13.29 1.68
N TYR A 70 15.47 12.24 1.40
CA TYR A 70 15.09 11.20 0.44
C TYR A 70 13.93 10.35 0.96
N ILE A 71 13.90 10.08 2.27
CA ILE A 71 12.76 9.43 2.92
C ILE A 71 11.50 10.29 2.77
N GLY A 72 11.60 11.59 3.05
CA GLY A 72 10.46 12.51 2.90
C GLY A 72 9.91 12.56 1.47
N ILE A 73 10.80 12.56 0.46
CA ILE A 73 10.40 12.50 -0.96
C ILE A 73 9.69 11.16 -1.27
N ALA A 74 10.22 10.04 -0.78
CA ALA A 74 9.61 8.72 -0.99
C ALA A 74 8.21 8.65 -0.37
N LEU A 75 8.06 9.08 0.89
CA LEU A 75 6.77 9.09 1.60
C LEU A 75 5.73 9.98 0.91
N PHE A 76 6.15 11.13 0.38
CA PHE A 76 5.25 11.98 -0.40
C PHE A 76 4.77 11.30 -1.68
N GLY A 77 5.66 10.65 -2.43
CA GLY A 77 5.30 9.86 -3.61
C GLY A 77 4.36 8.70 -3.28
N TRP A 78 4.54 8.05 -2.13
CA TRP A 78 3.62 6.99 -1.68
C TRP A 78 2.20 7.51 -1.45
N ILE A 79 2.03 8.71 -0.93
CA ILE A 79 0.70 9.31 -0.75
C ILE A 79 0.03 9.58 -2.09
N GLU A 80 0.77 10.13 -3.07
CA GLU A 80 0.24 10.33 -4.42
C GLU A 80 -0.22 9.01 -5.04
N ILE A 81 0.63 7.98 -4.94
CA ILE A 81 0.32 6.62 -5.40
C ILE A 81 -0.94 6.08 -4.71
N MET A 82 -1.11 6.29 -3.41
CA MET A 82 -2.27 5.80 -2.66
C MET A 82 -3.55 6.58 -2.98
N ILE A 83 -3.48 7.91 -3.14
CA ILE A 83 -4.61 8.77 -3.51
C ILE A 83 -5.20 8.34 -4.86
N VAL A 84 -4.36 7.94 -5.81
CA VAL A 84 -4.79 7.48 -7.14
C VAL A 84 -5.10 5.98 -7.15
N GLY A 85 -4.25 5.17 -6.54
CA GLY A 85 -4.32 3.72 -6.56
C GLY A 85 -5.53 3.15 -5.81
N VAL A 86 -5.89 3.73 -4.65
CA VAL A 86 -7.01 3.23 -3.85
C VAL A 86 -8.35 3.36 -4.58
N PRO A 87 -8.75 4.53 -5.13
CA PRO A 87 -9.96 4.64 -5.96
C PRO A 87 -9.97 3.70 -7.16
N LEU A 88 -8.83 3.50 -7.82
CA LEU A 88 -8.72 2.57 -8.95
C LEU A 88 -9.01 1.12 -8.52
N LEU A 89 -8.60 0.70 -7.33
CA LEU A 89 -8.93 -0.63 -6.81
C LEU A 89 -10.42 -0.83 -6.58
N PHE A 90 -11.13 0.21 -6.15
CA PHE A 90 -12.60 0.20 -6.04
C PHE A 90 -13.27 0.13 -7.41
N LEU A 91 -12.73 0.82 -8.41
CA LEU A 91 -13.26 0.80 -9.78
C LEU A 91 -13.11 -0.58 -10.44
N LEU A 92 -12.03 -1.31 -10.13
CA LEU A 92 -11.73 -2.61 -10.72
C LEU A 92 -12.40 -3.80 -9.99
N GLN A 93 -13.35 -3.55 -9.09
CA GLN A 93 -14.10 -4.63 -8.43
C GLN A 93 -14.79 -5.53 -9.46
N GLY A 94 -14.58 -6.84 -9.36
CA GLY A 94 -15.09 -7.84 -10.31
C GLY A 94 -14.14 -8.18 -11.46
N ALA A 95 -13.01 -7.48 -11.62
CA ALA A 95 -11.99 -7.74 -12.63
C ALA A 95 -10.66 -8.20 -11.98
N PRO A 96 -10.54 -9.49 -11.57
CA PRO A 96 -9.43 -9.96 -10.74
C PRO A 96 -8.06 -9.81 -11.42
N GLN A 97 -7.99 -9.96 -12.74
CA GLN A 97 -6.75 -9.79 -13.50
C GLN A 97 -6.23 -8.34 -13.44
N ALA A 98 -7.13 -7.37 -13.65
CA ALA A 98 -6.78 -5.96 -13.60
C ALA A 98 -6.42 -5.52 -12.16
N GLN A 99 -7.16 -6.00 -11.16
CA GLN A 99 -6.83 -5.74 -9.75
C GLN A 99 -5.44 -6.27 -9.38
N PHE A 100 -5.10 -7.50 -9.79
CA PHE A 100 -3.80 -8.09 -9.52
C PHE A 100 -2.66 -7.28 -10.17
N PHE A 101 -2.82 -6.91 -11.44
CA PHE A 101 -1.84 -6.07 -12.13
C PHE A 101 -1.64 -4.73 -11.44
N LEU A 102 -2.74 -4.03 -11.08
CA LEU A 102 -2.66 -2.75 -10.39
C LEU A 102 -1.96 -2.89 -9.03
N LEU A 103 -2.36 -3.85 -8.19
CA LEU A 103 -1.76 -4.06 -6.87
C LEU A 103 -0.25 -4.35 -6.97
N SER A 104 0.15 -5.24 -7.88
CA SER A 104 1.56 -5.57 -8.07
C SER A 104 2.38 -4.38 -8.58
N ALA A 105 1.83 -3.58 -9.49
CA ALA A 105 2.47 -2.36 -9.97
C ALA A 105 2.62 -1.29 -8.88
N LEU A 106 1.58 -1.07 -8.06
CA LEU A 106 1.63 -0.13 -6.93
C LEU A 106 2.68 -0.57 -5.90
N LEU A 107 2.71 -1.85 -5.54
CA LEU A 107 3.72 -2.41 -4.63
C LEU A 107 5.13 -2.26 -5.19
N PHE A 108 5.34 -2.59 -6.47
CA PHE A 108 6.62 -2.40 -7.13
C PHE A 108 7.09 -0.94 -7.09
N ALA A 109 6.20 0.02 -7.41
CA ALA A 109 6.50 1.44 -7.37
C ALA A 109 6.88 1.93 -5.95
N ILE A 110 6.16 1.48 -4.93
CA ILE A 110 6.44 1.79 -3.52
C ILE A 110 7.82 1.23 -3.11
N CYS A 111 8.10 -0.03 -3.43
CA CYS A 111 9.37 -0.66 -3.09
C CYS A 111 10.56 -0.04 -3.83
N ILE A 112 10.44 0.18 -5.14
CA ILE A 112 11.56 0.71 -5.93
C ILE A 112 11.83 2.18 -5.62
N SER A 113 10.80 2.97 -5.28
CA SER A 113 10.98 4.38 -4.91
C SER A 113 11.79 4.54 -3.63
N VAL A 114 11.48 3.78 -2.57
CA VAL A 114 12.24 3.88 -1.31
C VAL A 114 13.66 3.33 -1.45
N LEU A 115 13.84 2.18 -2.12
CA LEU A 115 15.16 1.60 -2.34
C LEU A 115 16.02 2.51 -3.23
N GLY A 116 15.44 3.01 -4.33
CA GLY A 116 16.10 3.91 -5.25
C GLY A 116 16.53 5.21 -4.57
N LEU A 117 15.60 5.90 -3.91
CA LEU A 117 15.88 7.19 -3.29
C LEU A 117 16.85 7.08 -2.10
N LEU A 118 16.86 5.97 -1.36
CA LEU A 118 17.80 5.77 -0.25
C LEU A 118 19.19 5.33 -0.69
N PHE A 119 19.29 4.36 -1.60
CA PHE A 119 20.56 3.69 -1.89
C PHE A 119 21.30 4.24 -3.11
N VAL A 120 20.60 4.73 -4.13
CA VAL A 120 21.25 5.29 -5.33
C VAL A 120 22.19 6.46 -5.01
N PRO A 121 21.78 7.50 -4.25
CA PRO A 121 22.70 8.61 -3.95
C PRO A 121 23.91 8.15 -3.12
N LYS A 122 23.74 7.16 -2.24
CA LYS A 122 24.84 6.60 -1.44
C LYS A 122 25.85 5.86 -2.31
N ILE A 123 25.38 5.03 -3.24
CA ILE A 123 26.25 4.28 -4.15
C ILE A 123 27.04 5.24 -5.04
N LEU A 124 26.40 6.30 -5.57
CA LEU A 124 27.06 7.30 -6.41
C LEU A 124 28.06 8.18 -5.66
N HIS A 125 27.83 8.46 -4.38
CA HIS A 125 28.80 9.21 -3.55
C HIS A 125 29.97 8.33 -3.06
N MET A 126 29.77 7.02 -2.97
CA MET A 126 30.79 6.06 -2.52
C MET A 126 31.70 5.54 -3.66
N MET A 127 31.27 5.71 -4.91
CA MET A 127 32.04 5.40 -6.13
C MET A 127 32.84 6.62 -6.59
#